data_AF-B1CAA9-F1
#
_entry.id   AF-B1CAA9-F1
#
_cell.length_a   1.000
_cell.length_b   1.000
_cell.length_c   1.000
_cell.angle_alpha   90.00
_cell.angle_beta   90.00
_cell.angle_gamma   90.00
#
_symmetry.space_group_name_H-M   'P 1'
#
loop_
_entity.id
_entity.type
_entity.pdbx_description
1 polymer ?
#
loop_
_entity_poly.entity_id
_entity_poly.type
_entity_poly.pdbx_seq_one_letter_code
_entity_poly.pdbx_strand_id
1 'polypeptide(L)'
;MSSTISPVAQSLVDNLGFKLTAIDIGWASGSAIAWSTQVVPFIFIAIIITNIIMIMLGWTKTMDVDIWNYWHVLFSGSAILLVCKGTLLAWVFAIGQAIVIMGIMFIIADWTQSDCVEIFGLEGISLPHCQSMCNCLYTYPIDKLLDKIPGIKNIHWTSEGIVEKLGLLGEPIMMGFIIGGFLSALAQFTSPEINIGTAIQQILIVGMNIAAVLVLIPRMVSLLMEGLMPISEATQSFLEKKFPGKELYIGLDAAVATGHPFVISIGLLAIPIILIEAVILPWNTVLPLADLAALPFWAVPCVLSSKGNLFRGLIEMAVLCAIALTFSSYGASIVTSLASQANLTVPEGAAQITNLAIGGQWITWIPFFLAKMVCL
;
A
#
# COMPACT_ATOMS: atom_id res chain seq x y z
N MET A 1 -2.51 10.54 11.63
CA MET A 1 -1.29 10.41 10.80
C MET A 1 -1.38 11.30 9.57
N SER A 2 -2.34 11.10 8.66
CA SER A 2 -2.46 11.90 7.42
C SER A 2 -2.54 13.41 7.68
N SER A 3 -3.35 13.85 8.66
CA SER A 3 -3.45 15.26 9.06
C SER A 3 -2.14 15.90 9.52
N THR A 4 -1.17 15.11 10.00
CA THR A 4 0.14 15.58 10.44
C THR A 4 1.17 15.51 9.31
N ILE A 5 1.15 14.44 8.53
CA ILE A 5 2.16 14.17 7.50
C ILE A 5 1.88 14.91 6.20
N SER A 6 0.62 15.01 5.77
CA SER A 6 0.29 15.66 4.50
C SER A 6 0.78 17.11 4.41
N PRO A 7 0.65 17.97 5.46
CA PRO A 7 1.22 19.33 5.42
C PRO A 7 2.76 19.36 5.36
N VAL A 8 3.43 18.43 6.06
CA VAL A 8 4.90 18.31 6.07
C VAL A 8 5.39 17.93 4.68
N ALA A 9 4.75 16.94 4.06
CA ALA A 9 5.04 16.51 2.71
C ALA A 9 4.77 17.60 1.66
N GLN A 10 3.64 18.30 1.75
CA GLN A 10 3.32 19.42 0.86
C GLN A 10 4.39 20.52 0.97
N SER A 11 4.83 20.85 2.18
CA SER A 11 5.89 21.84 2.39
C SER A 11 7.21 21.40 1.74
N LEU A 12 7.59 20.12 1.85
CA LEU A 12 8.79 19.60 1.17
C LEU A 12 8.69 19.74 -0.35
N VAL A 13 7.53 19.44 -0.91
CA VAL A 13 7.25 19.55 -2.34
C VAL A 13 7.35 21.01 -2.81
N ASP A 14 6.72 21.93 -2.09
CA ASP A 14 6.71 23.36 -2.43
C ASP A 14 8.13 23.96 -2.34
N ASN A 15 8.90 23.55 -1.33
CA ASN A 15 10.26 24.03 -1.09
C ASN A 15 11.28 23.51 -2.11
N LEU A 16 11.11 22.29 -2.59
CA LEU A 16 12.06 21.64 -3.51
C LEU A 16 11.83 22.01 -4.99
N GLY A 17 10.76 22.74 -5.30
CA GLY A 17 10.53 23.31 -6.63
C GLY A 17 10.42 22.26 -7.73
N PHE A 18 9.75 21.14 -7.45
CA PHE A 18 9.62 20.03 -8.39
C PHE A 18 8.89 20.46 -9.68
N LYS A 19 9.45 20.07 -10.83
CA LYS A 19 8.88 20.33 -12.17
C LYS A 19 8.16 19.11 -12.73
N LEU A 20 7.36 18.46 -11.89
CA LEU A 20 6.64 17.25 -12.22
C LEU A 20 5.23 17.59 -12.70
N THR A 21 4.74 16.91 -13.72
CA THR A 21 3.55 17.32 -14.48
C THR A 21 2.27 16.59 -14.06
N ALA A 22 2.40 15.47 -13.35
CA ALA A 22 1.29 14.67 -12.85
C ALA A 22 1.21 14.76 -11.31
N ILE A 23 0.06 15.16 -10.77
CA ILE A 23 -0.15 15.26 -9.32
C ILE A 23 -0.80 13.99 -8.78
N ASP A 24 -0.27 13.47 -7.69
CA ASP A 24 -0.90 12.41 -6.89
C ASP A 24 -2.09 12.95 -6.07
N ILE A 25 -3.30 12.49 -6.42
CA ILE A 25 -4.56 12.90 -5.78
C ILE A 25 -5.08 11.92 -4.71
N GLY A 26 -4.31 10.86 -4.41
CA GLY A 26 -4.55 9.99 -3.27
C GLY A 26 -5.59 8.89 -3.48
N TRP A 27 -5.38 7.74 -2.86
CA TRP A 27 -6.14 6.48 -2.94
C TRP A 27 -7.64 6.66 -2.74
N ALA A 28 -8.07 7.61 -1.90
CA ALA A 28 -9.48 7.88 -1.67
C ALA A 28 -10.19 8.39 -2.94
N SER A 29 -9.53 9.28 -3.70
CA SER A 29 -10.04 9.75 -4.99
C SER A 29 -10.06 8.61 -6.02
N GLY A 30 -9.00 7.79 -6.03
CA GLY A 30 -8.88 6.64 -6.92
C GLY A 30 -9.95 5.57 -6.68
N SER A 31 -10.24 5.24 -5.42
CA SER A 31 -11.29 4.28 -5.07
C SER A 31 -12.69 4.82 -5.35
N ALA A 32 -12.93 6.12 -5.12
CA ALA A 32 -14.19 6.76 -5.50
C ALA A 32 -14.45 6.68 -7.01
N ILE A 33 -13.42 6.90 -7.84
CA ILE A 33 -13.52 6.69 -9.30
C ILE A 33 -13.89 5.23 -9.58
N ALA A 34 -13.15 4.26 -9.03
CA ALA A 34 -13.36 2.84 -9.29
C ALA A 34 -14.80 2.39 -9.00
N TRP A 35 -15.36 2.81 -7.87
CA TRP A 35 -16.72 2.48 -7.44
C TRP A 35 -17.82 3.23 -8.21
N SER A 36 -17.49 4.30 -8.93
CA SER A 36 -18.47 5.07 -9.71
C SER A 36 -18.76 4.51 -11.11
N THR A 37 -18.08 3.43 -11.49
CA THR A 37 -18.08 2.93 -12.87
C THR A 37 -19.10 1.82 -13.14
N GLN A 38 -19.40 1.60 -14.42
CA GLN A 38 -20.31 0.53 -14.84
C GLN A 38 -19.76 -0.90 -14.69
N VAL A 39 -18.46 -1.09 -14.43
CA VAL A 39 -17.86 -2.44 -14.28
C VAL A 39 -18.19 -3.09 -12.94
N VAL A 40 -18.62 -2.29 -11.96
CA VAL A 40 -18.80 -2.70 -10.57
C VAL A 40 -19.59 -4.00 -10.41
N PRO A 41 -20.85 -4.12 -10.87
CA PRO A 41 -21.63 -5.33 -10.61
C PRO A 41 -21.01 -6.59 -11.22
N PHE A 42 -20.38 -6.48 -12.40
CA PHE A 42 -19.82 -7.62 -13.11
C PHE A 42 -18.54 -8.13 -12.48
N ILE A 43 -17.60 -7.22 -12.19
CA ILE A 43 -16.33 -7.58 -11.55
C ILE A 43 -16.59 -8.07 -10.13
N PHE A 44 -17.48 -7.42 -9.38
CA PHE A 44 -17.85 -7.83 -8.04
C PHE A 44 -18.34 -9.29 -7.99
N ILE A 45 -19.29 -9.64 -8.86
CA ILE A 45 -19.79 -11.02 -8.96
C ILE A 45 -18.68 -11.98 -9.38
N ALA A 46 -17.84 -11.58 -10.33
CA ALA A 46 -16.73 -12.42 -10.80
C ALA A 46 -15.73 -12.74 -9.68
N ILE A 47 -15.39 -11.78 -8.82
CA ILE A 47 -14.45 -12.00 -7.70
C ILE A 47 -15.04 -12.97 -6.68
N ILE A 48 -16.31 -12.77 -6.27
CA ILE A 48 -16.98 -13.66 -5.31
C ILE A 48 -17.05 -15.09 -5.85
N ILE A 49 -17.47 -15.24 -7.12
CA ILE A 49 -17.53 -16.55 -7.77
C ILE A 49 -16.13 -17.18 -7.83
N THR A 50 -15.11 -16.40 -8.18
CA THR A 50 -13.72 -16.87 -8.21
C THR A 50 -13.28 -17.38 -6.84
N ASN A 51 -13.51 -16.61 -5.78
CA ASN A 51 -13.12 -17.00 -4.42
C ASN A 51 -13.82 -18.31 -3.99
N ILE A 52 -15.14 -18.41 -4.18
CA ILE A 52 -15.92 -19.62 -3.86
C ILE A 52 -15.42 -20.83 -4.66
N ILE A 53 -15.23 -20.68 -5.98
CA ILE A 53 -14.75 -21.78 -6.84
C ILE A 53 -13.36 -22.23 -6.40
N MET A 54 -12.44 -21.31 -6.16
CA MET A 54 -11.08 -21.64 -5.73
C MET A 54 -11.07 -22.38 -4.39
N ILE A 55 -11.92 -21.98 -3.44
CA ILE A 55 -12.09 -22.68 -2.16
C ILE A 55 -12.65 -24.09 -2.37
N MET A 56 -13.70 -24.24 -3.20
CA MET A 56 -14.27 -25.55 -3.52
C MET A 56 -13.23 -26.49 -4.13
N LEU A 57 -12.44 -25.99 -5.08
CA LEU A 57 -11.35 -26.73 -5.73
C LEU A 57 -10.14 -26.94 -4.82
N GLY A 58 -10.06 -26.25 -3.68
CA GLY A 58 -8.93 -26.33 -2.75
C GLY A 58 -7.66 -25.62 -3.25
N TRP A 59 -7.81 -24.65 -4.15
CA TRP A 59 -6.70 -23.82 -4.64
C TRP A 59 -6.35 -22.69 -3.67
N THR A 60 -7.29 -22.31 -2.81
CA THR A 60 -7.04 -21.35 -1.72
C THR A 60 -7.81 -21.73 -0.46
N LYS A 61 -7.28 -21.31 0.69
CA LYS A 61 -7.93 -21.33 2.00
C LYS A 61 -8.53 -19.96 2.37
N THR A 62 -8.12 -18.88 1.71
CA THR A 62 -8.58 -17.52 2.00
C THR A 62 -10.01 -17.29 1.50
N MET A 63 -10.94 -17.08 2.42
CA MET A 63 -12.28 -16.53 2.14
C MET A 63 -12.23 -15.02 2.30
N ASP A 64 -12.28 -14.28 1.19
CA ASP A 64 -12.20 -12.83 1.23
C ASP A 64 -13.54 -12.21 1.60
N VAL A 65 -13.60 -11.58 2.77
CA VAL A 65 -14.80 -10.92 3.30
C VAL A 65 -14.70 -9.40 3.22
N ASP A 66 -13.55 -8.86 2.81
CA ASP A 66 -13.36 -7.43 2.61
C ASP A 66 -13.73 -7.02 1.18
N ILE A 67 -15.01 -6.75 1.04
CA ILE A 67 -15.62 -6.32 -0.21
C ILE A 67 -15.13 -4.93 -0.65
N TRP A 68 -14.76 -4.06 0.30
CA TRP A 68 -14.34 -2.69 -0.02
C TRP A 68 -13.06 -2.69 -0.85
N ASN A 69 -12.13 -3.58 -0.52
CA ASN A 69 -10.84 -3.78 -1.16
C ASN A 69 -10.91 -4.17 -2.65
N TYR A 70 -12.08 -4.53 -3.20
CA TYR A 70 -12.23 -4.84 -4.63
C TYR A 70 -12.01 -3.62 -5.54
N TRP A 71 -12.00 -2.41 -4.99
CA TRP A 71 -11.78 -1.16 -5.71
C TRP A 71 -10.51 -1.17 -6.58
N HIS A 72 -9.46 -1.90 -6.17
CA HIS A 72 -8.21 -2.03 -6.92
C HIS A 72 -8.42 -2.64 -8.31
N VAL A 73 -9.06 -3.81 -8.36
CA VAL A 73 -9.35 -4.52 -9.61
C VAL A 73 -10.53 -3.90 -10.37
N LEU A 74 -11.45 -3.23 -9.67
CA LEU A 74 -12.49 -2.40 -10.30
C LEU A 74 -11.87 -1.26 -11.12
N PHE A 75 -10.86 -0.60 -10.57
CA PHE A 75 -10.16 0.45 -11.30
C PHE A 75 -9.48 -0.09 -12.56
N SER A 76 -8.71 -1.18 -12.44
CA SER A 76 -8.03 -1.80 -13.59
C SER A 76 -9.01 -2.22 -14.69
N GLY A 77 -10.14 -2.83 -14.31
CA GLY A 77 -11.19 -3.20 -15.25
C GLY A 77 -11.80 -1.98 -15.96
N SER A 78 -11.99 -0.88 -15.22
CA SER A 78 -12.45 0.40 -15.79
C SER A 78 -11.45 0.97 -16.79
N ALA A 79 -10.16 0.93 -16.47
CA ALA A 79 -9.09 1.36 -17.35
C ALA A 79 -9.05 0.53 -18.65
N ILE A 80 -9.26 -0.78 -18.58
CA ILE A 80 -9.36 -1.64 -19.76
C ILE A 80 -10.55 -1.26 -20.64
N LEU A 81 -11.75 -1.09 -20.05
CA LEU A 81 -12.92 -0.68 -20.83
C LEU A 81 -12.72 0.67 -21.52
N LEU A 82 -12.08 1.61 -20.83
CA LEU A 82 -11.76 2.92 -21.38
C LEU A 82 -10.89 2.80 -22.64
N VAL A 83 -9.78 2.07 -22.56
CA VAL A 83 -8.80 2.00 -23.65
C VAL A 83 -9.28 1.14 -24.80
N CYS A 84 -10.02 0.05 -24.52
CA CYS A 84 -10.60 -0.84 -25.52
C CYS A 84 -11.97 -0.36 -26.04
N LYS A 85 -12.37 0.90 -25.77
CA LYS A 85 -13.62 1.52 -26.23
C LYS A 85 -14.89 0.72 -25.91
N GLY A 86 -14.91 -0.01 -24.79
CA GLY A 86 -16.09 -0.74 -24.32
C GLY A 86 -16.58 -1.88 -25.21
N THR A 87 -15.75 -2.42 -26.11
CA THR A 87 -16.12 -3.57 -26.95
C THR A 87 -16.43 -4.82 -26.13
N LEU A 88 -17.11 -5.82 -26.70
CA LEU A 88 -17.35 -7.10 -26.02
C LEU A 88 -16.03 -7.74 -25.53
N LEU A 89 -14.97 -7.63 -26.33
CA LEU A 89 -13.65 -8.12 -25.98
C LEU A 89 -13.05 -7.35 -24.79
N ALA A 90 -13.29 -6.04 -24.68
CA ALA A 90 -12.91 -5.24 -23.53
C ALA A 90 -13.53 -5.78 -22.23
N TRP A 91 -14.81 -6.17 -22.26
CA TRP A 91 -15.49 -6.75 -21.11
C TRP A 91 -14.91 -8.10 -20.71
N VAL A 92 -14.56 -8.95 -21.69
CA VAL A 92 -13.87 -10.22 -21.43
C VAL A 92 -12.53 -9.98 -20.72
N PHE A 93 -11.74 -9.00 -21.18
CA PHE A 93 -10.48 -8.64 -20.51
C PHE A 93 -10.68 -8.01 -19.13
N ALA A 94 -11.67 -7.13 -18.96
CA ALA A 94 -11.96 -6.46 -17.70
C ALA A 94 -12.42 -7.43 -16.61
N ILE A 95 -13.24 -8.42 -16.97
CA ILE A 95 -13.68 -9.48 -16.05
C ILE A 95 -12.54 -10.49 -15.85
N GLY A 96 -11.88 -10.92 -16.94
CA GLY A 96 -10.79 -11.88 -16.90
C GLY A 96 -9.62 -11.42 -16.05
N GLN A 97 -9.25 -10.13 -16.09
CA GLN A 97 -8.19 -9.62 -15.22
C GLN A 97 -8.57 -9.70 -13.75
N ALA A 98 -9.83 -9.42 -13.40
CA ALA A 98 -10.26 -9.44 -12.00
C ALA A 98 -10.19 -10.86 -11.44
N ILE A 99 -10.60 -11.86 -12.23
CA ILE A 99 -10.48 -13.28 -11.89
C ILE A 99 -9.01 -13.65 -11.67
N VAL A 100 -8.14 -13.29 -12.60
CA VAL A 100 -6.71 -13.65 -12.53
C VAL A 100 -6.02 -12.96 -11.36
N ILE A 101 -6.19 -11.65 -11.20
CA ILE A 101 -5.51 -10.88 -10.16
C ILE A 101 -6.02 -11.28 -8.79
N MET A 102 -7.34 -11.36 -8.57
CA MET A 102 -7.85 -11.80 -7.27
C MET A 102 -7.48 -13.26 -6.98
N GLY A 103 -7.47 -14.13 -7.99
CA GLY A 103 -6.97 -15.50 -7.84
C GLY A 103 -5.51 -15.55 -7.38
N ILE A 104 -4.63 -14.73 -7.98
CA ILE A 104 -3.25 -14.57 -7.53
C ILE A 104 -3.21 -14.03 -6.10
N MET A 105 -4.03 -13.03 -5.77
CA MET A 105 -4.07 -12.44 -4.44
C MET A 105 -4.50 -13.43 -3.36
N PHE A 106 -5.48 -14.30 -3.62
CA PHE A 106 -5.87 -15.35 -2.67
C PHE A 106 -4.73 -16.34 -2.43
N ILE A 107 -3.98 -16.71 -3.47
CA ILE A 107 -2.80 -17.58 -3.34
C ILE A 107 -1.70 -16.88 -2.54
N ILE A 108 -1.46 -15.58 -2.79
CA ILE A 108 -0.47 -14.80 -2.02
C ILE A 108 -0.91 -14.68 -0.56
N ALA A 109 -2.20 -14.44 -0.30
CA ALA A 109 -2.74 -14.33 1.04
C ALA A 109 -2.54 -15.63 1.84
N ASP A 110 -2.73 -16.79 1.20
CA ASP A 110 -2.42 -18.09 1.82
C ASP A 110 -0.93 -18.30 2.03
N TRP A 111 -0.12 -17.99 1.01
CA TRP A 111 1.33 -18.17 1.05
C TRP A 111 1.98 -17.35 2.17
N THR A 112 1.47 -16.15 2.41
CA THR A 112 2.00 -15.20 3.40
C THR A 112 1.35 -15.34 4.78
N GLN A 113 0.35 -16.22 4.93
CA GLN A 113 -0.45 -16.32 6.14
C GLN A 113 0.37 -16.70 7.37
N SER A 114 1.30 -17.67 7.25
CA SER A 114 2.15 -18.09 8.38
C SER A 114 3.00 -16.94 8.92
N ASP A 115 3.52 -16.12 8.01
CA ASP A 115 4.38 -14.99 8.37
C ASP A 115 3.52 -13.87 8.98
N CYS A 116 2.28 -13.68 8.53
CA CYS A 116 1.34 -12.76 9.15
C CYS A 116 1.01 -13.15 10.60
N VAL A 117 0.96 -14.45 10.92
CA VAL A 117 0.83 -14.91 12.31
C VAL A 117 2.10 -14.62 13.09
N GLU A 118 3.27 -14.99 12.57
CA GLU A 118 4.56 -14.83 13.25
C GLU A 118 4.88 -13.35 13.56
N ILE A 119 4.64 -12.46 12.59
CA ILE A 119 5.08 -11.06 12.66
C ILE A 119 3.98 -10.12 13.15
N PHE A 120 2.71 -10.36 12.78
CA PHE A 120 1.60 -9.46 13.09
C PHE A 120 0.58 -10.05 14.08
N GLY A 121 0.70 -11.33 14.46
CA GLY A 121 -0.25 -11.99 15.36
C GLY A 121 -1.64 -12.18 14.75
N LEU A 122 -1.75 -12.23 13.42
CA LEU A 122 -3.02 -12.32 12.70
C LEU A 122 -3.51 -13.79 12.58
N GLU A 123 -3.83 -14.42 13.71
CA GLU A 123 -4.33 -15.80 13.75
C GLU A 123 -5.64 -15.97 12.97
N GLY A 124 -5.68 -16.96 12.07
CA GLY A 124 -6.84 -17.24 11.22
C GLY A 124 -7.18 -16.16 10.19
N ILE A 125 -6.36 -15.11 10.09
CA ILE A 125 -6.54 -13.98 9.19
C ILE A 125 -5.45 -13.99 8.11
N SER A 126 -5.85 -13.64 6.89
CA SER A 126 -5.01 -13.56 5.70
C SER A 126 -5.29 -12.24 4.99
N LEU A 127 -4.37 -11.77 4.14
CA LEU A 127 -4.43 -10.42 3.57
C LEU A 127 -4.52 -10.43 2.03
N PRO A 128 -5.71 -10.61 1.42
CA PRO A 128 -5.90 -10.54 -0.03
C PRO A 128 -5.93 -9.08 -0.57
N HIS A 129 -5.00 -8.23 -0.13
CA HIS A 129 -4.98 -6.79 -0.44
C HIS A 129 -4.04 -6.48 -1.62
N CYS A 130 -4.59 -6.05 -2.77
CA CYS A 130 -3.83 -5.88 -4.01
C CYS A 130 -2.68 -4.86 -3.88
N GLN A 131 -2.96 -3.65 -3.38
CA GLN A 131 -1.95 -2.58 -3.30
C GLN A 131 -0.74 -2.94 -2.45
N SER A 132 -0.91 -3.78 -1.44
CA SER A 132 0.15 -4.15 -0.49
C SER A 132 0.75 -5.50 -0.84
N MET A 133 -0.07 -6.55 -0.79
CA MET A 133 0.42 -7.92 -0.70
C MET A 133 0.89 -8.46 -2.05
N CYS A 134 0.48 -7.86 -3.18
CA CYS A 134 1.04 -8.24 -4.49
C CYS A 134 2.56 -8.03 -4.54
N ASN A 135 3.09 -7.10 -3.75
CA ASN A 135 4.51 -6.79 -3.70
C ASN A 135 5.34 -7.91 -3.04
N CYS A 136 4.73 -8.81 -2.26
CA CYS A 136 5.39 -10.00 -1.74
C CYS A 136 6.04 -10.85 -2.84
N LEU A 137 5.51 -10.81 -4.07
CA LEU A 137 6.07 -11.50 -5.23
C LEU A 137 7.52 -11.08 -5.55
N TYR A 138 7.93 -9.86 -5.18
CA TYR A 138 9.30 -9.41 -5.35
C TYR A 138 10.01 -9.05 -4.04
N THR A 139 9.32 -8.65 -2.97
CA THR A 139 10.00 -8.33 -1.69
C THR A 139 10.67 -9.57 -1.09
N TYR A 140 10.04 -10.76 -1.14
CA TYR A 140 10.69 -12.01 -0.69
C TYR A 140 11.92 -12.39 -1.52
N PRO A 141 11.88 -12.35 -2.87
CA PRO A 141 13.09 -12.50 -3.68
C PRO A 141 14.19 -11.48 -3.36
N ILE A 142 13.84 -10.22 -3.08
CA ILE A 142 14.79 -9.18 -2.70
C ILE A 142 15.42 -9.52 -1.34
N ASP A 143 14.63 -9.84 -0.31
CA ASP A 143 15.18 -10.21 1.01
C ASP A 143 16.15 -11.41 0.89
N LYS A 144 15.75 -12.43 0.12
CA LYS A 144 16.59 -13.60 -0.16
C LYS A 144 17.89 -13.25 -0.91
N LEU A 145 17.90 -12.18 -1.70
CA LEU A 145 19.10 -11.65 -2.33
C LEU A 145 19.96 -10.90 -1.30
N LEU A 146 19.35 -10.07 -0.45
CA LEU A 146 20.03 -9.34 0.64
C LEU A 146 20.71 -10.31 1.62
N ASP A 147 20.09 -11.45 1.90
CA ASP A 147 20.64 -12.55 2.71
C ASP A 147 21.97 -13.12 2.17
N LYS A 148 22.21 -13.00 0.86
CA LYS A 148 23.41 -13.53 0.22
C LYS A 148 24.56 -12.53 0.21
N ILE A 149 24.30 -11.24 0.45
CA ILE A 149 25.32 -10.20 0.35
C ILE A 149 26.14 -10.15 1.66
N PRO A 150 27.47 -10.40 1.62
CA PRO A 150 28.33 -10.27 2.79
C PRO A 150 28.24 -8.85 3.39
N GLY A 151 28.18 -8.74 4.71
CA GLY A 151 27.96 -7.46 5.41
C GLY A 151 26.47 -7.19 5.63
N ILE A 152 25.69 -7.01 4.55
CA ILE A 152 24.23 -6.75 4.63
C ILE A 152 23.49 -7.86 5.39
N LYS A 153 23.83 -9.12 5.10
CA LYS A 153 23.18 -10.27 5.74
C LYS A 153 23.28 -10.27 7.28
N ASN A 154 24.32 -9.64 7.83
CA ASN A 154 24.57 -9.59 9.28
C ASN A 154 23.89 -8.39 9.96
N ILE A 155 23.27 -7.49 9.20
CA ILE A 155 22.56 -6.32 9.76
C ILE A 155 21.15 -6.77 10.15
N HIS A 156 20.93 -6.87 11.47
CA HIS A 156 19.63 -7.22 12.05
C HIS A 156 19.16 -6.08 12.94
N TRP A 157 18.27 -5.24 12.39
CA TRP A 157 17.62 -4.17 13.14
C TRP A 157 16.18 -4.58 13.43
N THR A 158 16.00 -5.45 14.44
CA THR A 158 14.68 -5.83 14.96
C THR A 158 14.24 -4.86 16.06
N SER A 159 12.95 -4.87 16.40
CA SER A 159 12.40 -4.03 17.47
C SER A 159 13.16 -4.25 18.78
N GLU A 160 13.40 -5.51 19.13
CA GLU A 160 14.10 -5.91 20.36
C GLU A 160 15.56 -5.48 20.31
N GLY A 161 16.25 -5.69 19.19
CA GLY A 161 17.67 -5.36 19.04
C GLY A 161 17.94 -3.84 19.04
N ILE A 162 17.00 -3.03 18.54
CA ILE A 162 17.09 -1.56 18.61
C ILE A 162 16.90 -1.10 20.06
N VAL A 163 15.90 -1.62 20.77
CA VAL A 163 15.65 -1.29 22.18
C VAL A 163 16.84 -1.73 23.06
N GLU A 164 17.41 -2.91 22.84
CA GLU A 164 18.57 -3.40 23.59
C GLU A 164 19.79 -2.48 23.44
N LYS A 165 20.02 -1.94 22.23
CA LYS A 165 21.19 -1.08 21.95
C LYS A 165 20.99 0.38 22.31
N LEU A 166 19.79 0.93 22.07
CA LEU A 166 19.49 2.36 22.20
C LEU A 166 18.70 2.69 23.48
N GLY A 167 18.28 1.69 24.24
CA GLY A 167 17.47 1.86 25.45
C GLY A 167 16.18 2.61 25.14
N LEU A 168 15.89 3.65 25.92
CA LEU A 168 14.71 4.50 25.77
C LEU A 168 14.56 5.09 24.35
N LEU A 169 15.67 5.40 23.66
CA LEU A 169 15.61 5.95 22.30
C LEU A 169 15.12 4.93 21.26
N GLY A 170 15.19 3.63 21.58
CA GLY A 170 14.68 2.56 20.73
C GLY A 170 13.20 2.26 20.93
N GLU A 171 12.53 2.84 21.94
CA GLU A 171 11.10 2.62 22.14
C GLU A 171 10.28 3.21 20.98
N PRO A 172 9.16 2.58 20.58
CA PRO A 172 8.29 3.08 19.50
C PRO A 172 7.91 4.56 19.63
N ILE A 173 7.65 5.04 20.85
CA ILE A 173 7.33 6.45 21.09
C ILE A 173 8.49 7.37 20.73
N MET A 174 9.71 7.01 21.12
CA MET A 174 10.92 7.79 20.83
C MET A 174 11.30 7.71 19.36
N MET A 175 11.16 6.52 18.74
CA MET A 175 11.32 6.39 17.29
C MET A 175 10.36 7.30 16.54
N GLY A 176 9.10 7.39 16.97
CA GLY A 176 8.11 8.27 16.35
C GLY A 176 8.45 9.73 16.50
N PHE A 177 8.92 10.12 17.69
CA PHE A 177 9.39 11.48 17.92
C PHE A 177 10.59 11.84 17.03
N ILE A 178 11.57 10.94 16.92
CA ILE A 178 12.78 11.13 16.10
C ILE A 178 12.42 11.18 14.61
N ILE A 179 11.63 10.23 14.11
CA ILE A 179 11.24 10.16 12.70
C ILE A 179 10.36 11.36 12.33
N GLY A 180 9.33 11.68 13.12
CA GLY A 180 8.46 12.83 12.88
C GLY A 180 9.22 14.15 12.96
N GLY A 181 10.11 14.30 13.95
CA GLY A 181 10.98 15.45 14.08
C GLY A 181 11.94 15.59 12.90
N PHE A 182 12.52 14.49 12.42
CA PHE A 182 13.38 14.47 11.24
C PHE A 182 12.63 14.91 9.98
N LEU A 183 11.43 14.37 9.73
CA LEU A 183 10.61 14.76 8.57
C LEU A 183 10.22 16.25 8.62
N SER A 184 9.81 16.73 9.80
CA SER A 184 9.49 18.14 10.01
C SER A 184 10.72 19.02 9.81
N ALA A 185 11.89 18.61 10.32
CA ALA A 185 13.14 19.34 10.13
C ALA A 185 13.50 19.45 8.65
N LEU A 186 13.40 18.35 7.89
CA LEU A 186 13.59 18.40 6.43
C LEU A 186 12.65 19.42 5.78
N ALA A 187 11.36 19.43 6.15
CA ALA A 187 10.40 20.37 5.60
C ALA A 187 10.76 21.84 5.94
N GLN A 188 11.03 22.12 7.22
CA GLN A 188 11.26 23.48 7.71
C GLN A 188 12.61 24.07 7.23
N PHE A 189 13.67 23.27 7.20
CA PHE A 189 15.01 23.74 6.80
C PHE A 189 15.23 23.79 5.29
N THR A 190 14.30 23.25 4.50
CA THR A 190 14.30 23.42 3.04
C THR A 190 13.52 24.68 2.62
N SER A 191 12.80 25.32 3.54
CA SER A 191 12.05 26.56 3.26
C SER A 191 12.99 27.71 2.86
N PRO A 192 12.67 28.50 1.82
CA PRO A 192 13.43 29.70 1.47
C PRO A 192 13.48 30.75 2.59
N GLU A 193 12.41 30.82 3.40
CA GLU A 193 12.32 31.68 4.58
C GLU A 193 12.28 30.81 5.84
N ILE A 194 13.42 30.72 6.54
CA ILE A 194 13.56 29.93 7.76
C ILE A 194 13.41 30.84 8.97
N ASN A 195 12.33 30.65 9.72
CA ASN A 195 12.24 31.15 11.08
C ASN A 195 12.59 30.01 12.05
N ILE A 196 13.74 30.13 12.71
CA ILE A 196 14.29 29.09 13.61
C ILE A 196 13.32 28.80 14.77
N GLY A 197 12.66 29.83 15.32
CA GLY A 197 11.73 29.65 16.43
C GLY A 197 10.51 28.83 16.04
N THR A 198 9.89 29.15 14.91
CA THR A 198 8.74 28.38 14.40
C THR A 198 9.14 27.00 13.90
N ALA A 199 10.33 26.87 13.29
CA ALA A 199 10.85 25.58 12.83
C ALA A 199 11.02 24.60 13.99
N ILE A 200 11.65 25.01 15.09
CA ILE A 200 11.81 24.17 16.28
C ILE A 200 10.44 23.80 16.85
N GLN A 201 9.50 24.75 16.95
CA GLN A 201 8.14 24.46 17.42
C GLN A 201 7.46 23.40 16.55
N GLN A 202 7.53 23.52 15.22
CA GLN A 202 6.93 22.55 14.30
C GLN A 202 7.63 21.18 14.36
N ILE A 203 8.95 21.14 14.54
CA ILE A 203 9.69 19.88 14.74
C ILE A 203 9.17 19.15 15.98
N LEU A 204 8.99 19.86 17.10
CA LEU A 204 8.49 19.28 18.34
C LEU A 204 7.03 18.83 18.21
N ILE A 205 6.15 19.65 17.60
CA ILE A 205 4.74 19.32 17.42
C ILE A 205 4.58 18.08 16.53
N VAL A 206 5.24 18.06 15.36
CA VAL A 206 5.15 16.93 14.44
C VAL A 206 5.77 15.68 15.06
N GLY A 207 6.94 15.80 15.71
CA GLY A 207 7.56 14.70 16.45
C GLY A 207 6.61 14.09 17.48
N MET A 208 6.00 14.92 18.34
CA MET A 208 5.05 14.45 19.36
C MET A 208 3.80 13.80 18.76
N ASN A 209 3.27 14.35 17.67
CA ASN A 209 2.11 13.77 16.99
C ASN A 209 2.42 12.40 16.41
N ILE A 210 3.60 12.22 15.80
CA ILE A 210 4.02 10.92 15.24
C ILE A 210 4.37 9.92 16.36
N ALA A 211 4.98 10.38 17.45
CA ALA A 211 5.16 9.58 18.66
C ALA A 211 3.82 9.04 19.19
N ALA A 212 2.79 9.90 19.27
CA ALA A 212 1.46 9.49 19.66
C ALA A 212 0.86 8.47 18.68
N VAL A 213 1.05 8.65 17.36
CA VAL A 213 0.59 7.69 16.34
C VAL A 213 1.22 6.31 16.55
N LEU A 214 2.53 6.22 16.83
CA LEU A 214 3.22 4.95 17.07
C LEU A 214 2.83 4.25 18.38
N VAL A 215 2.11 4.92 19.28
CA VAL A 215 1.53 4.31 20.48
C VAL A 215 0.06 3.96 20.27
N LEU A 216 -0.70 4.87 19.65
CA LEU A 216 -2.16 4.74 19.51
C LEU A 216 -2.55 3.73 18.42
N ILE A 217 -1.88 3.73 17.26
CA ILE A 217 -2.24 2.84 16.14
C ILE A 217 -2.10 1.36 16.52
N PRO A 218 -0.97 0.90 17.10
CA PRO A 218 -0.87 -0.49 17.54
C PRO A 218 -1.98 -0.87 18.54
N ARG A 219 -2.32 0.04 19.46
CA ARG A 219 -3.36 -0.21 20.46
C ARG A 219 -4.76 -0.29 19.85
N MET A 220 -5.09 0.58 18.89
CA MET A 220 -6.37 0.52 18.18
C MET A 220 -6.50 -0.76 17.35
N VAL A 221 -5.41 -1.21 16.72
CA VAL A 221 -5.39 -2.48 15.97
C VAL A 221 -5.56 -3.67 16.92
N SER A 222 -4.89 -3.70 18.07
CA SER A 222 -5.10 -4.76 19.09
C SER A 222 -6.57 -4.88 19.49
N LEU A 223 -7.23 -3.75 19.79
CA LEU A 223 -8.65 -3.74 20.14
C LEU A 223 -9.55 -4.21 18.99
N LEU A 224 -9.20 -3.85 17.75
CA LEU A 224 -9.88 -4.36 16.56
C LEU A 224 -9.73 -5.88 16.47
N MET A 225 -8.52 -6.41 16.65
CA MET A 225 -8.26 -7.86 16.60
C MET A 225 -8.99 -8.63 17.70
N GLU A 226 -9.00 -8.09 18.93
CA GLU A 226 -9.80 -8.62 20.04
C GLU A 226 -11.30 -8.65 19.69
N GLY A 227 -11.81 -7.59 19.06
CA GLY A 227 -13.21 -7.52 18.61
C GLY A 227 -13.53 -8.39 17.39
N LEU A 228 -12.54 -8.69 16.55
CA LEU A 228 -12.67 -9.57 15.40
C LEU A 228 -12.59 -11.05 15.78
N MET A 229 -11.96 -11.40 16.91
CA MET A 229 -11.79 -12.79 17.33
C MET A 229 -13.11 -13.58 17.43
N PRO A 230 -14.20 -13.05 18.04
CA PRO A 230 -15.50 -13.74 18.04
C PRO A 230 -16.11 -13.88 16.64
N ILE A 231 -15.91 -12.90 15.77
CA ILE A 231 -16.35 -12.97 14.36
C ILE A 231 -15.54 -14.02 13.62
N SER A 232 -14.24 -14.14 13.94
CA SER A 232 -13.35 -15.12 13.35
C SER A 232 -13.81 -16.54 13.71
N GLU A 233 -14.05 -16.80 14.99
CA GLU A 233 -14.55 -18.09 15.48
C GLU A 233 -15.94 -18.44 14.89
N ALA A 234 -16.85 -17.46 14.81
CA ALA A 234 -18.18 -17.65 14.24
C ALA A 234 -18.13 -17.90 12.73
N THR A 235 -17.30 -17.15 12.02
CA THR A 235 -17.06 -17.32 10.58
C THR A 235 -16.42 -18.67 10.31
N GLN A 236 -15.40 -19.08 11.09
CA GLN A 236 -14.81 -20.44 11.02
C GLN A 236 -15.89 -21.51 11.22
N SER A 237 -16.72 -21.40 12.26
CA SER A 237 -17.82 -22.34 12.51
C SER A 237 -18.84 -22.38 11.36
N PHE A 238 -19.13 -21.24 10.73
CA PHE A 238 -20.02 -21.17 9.57
C PHE A 238 -19.39 -21.81 8.33
N LEU A 239 -18.11 -21.51 8.10
CA LEU A 239 -17.32 -22.02 7.01
C LEU A 239 -17.14 -23.53 7.11
N GLU A 240 -16.86 -24.07 8.29
CA GLU A 240 -16.80 -25.52 8.54
C GLU A 240 -18.13 -26.23 8.20
N LYS A 241 -19.27 -25.61 8.50
CA LYS A 241 -20.59 -26.16 8.13
C LYS A 241 -20.83 -26.16 6.63
N LYS A 242 -20.34 -25.13 5.92
CA LYS A 242 -20.53 -24.97 4.46
C LYS A 242 -19.48 -25.71 3.64
N PHE A 243 -18.27 -25.84 4.16
CA PHE A 243 -17.11 -26.49 3.56
C PHE A 243 -16.50 -27.51 4.54
N PRO A 244 -17.19 -28.63 4.82
CA PRO A 244 -16.74 -29.61 5.81
C PRO A 244 -15.34 -30.15 5.49
N GLY A 245 -14.45 -30.12 6.49
CA GLY A 245 -13.09 -30.64 6.38
C GLY A 245 -12.09 -29.71 5.68
N LYS A 246 -12.46 -28.46 5.37
CA LYS A 246 -11.52 -27.45 4.87
C LYS A 246 -11.20 -26.44 5.98
N GLU A 247 -9.91 -26.31 6.28
CA GLU A 247 -9.39 -25.19 7.07
C GLU A 247 -9.37 -23.93 6.19
N LEU A 248 -10.06 -22.87 6.61
CA LEU A 248 -10.18 -21.62 5.86
C LEU A 248 -9.69 -20.43 6.70
N TYR A 249 -9.10 -19.45 6.03
CA TYR A 249 -8.68 -18.17 6.59
C TYR A 249 -9.69 -17.08 6.23
N ILE A 250 -9.78 -16.06 7.06
CA ILE A 250 -10.60 -14.88 6.79
C ILE A 250 -9.70 -13.84 6.12
N GLY A 251 -10.04 -13.50 4.88
CA GLY A 251 -9.36 -12.46 4.11
C GLY A 251 -9.84 -11.08 4.51
N LEU A 252 -8.90 -10.22 4.93
CA LEU A 252 -9.16 -8.84 5.36
C LEU A 252 -8.17 -7.84 4.72
N ASP A 253 -8.50 -6.55 4.83
CA ASP A 253 -7.63 -5.46 4.41
C ASP A 253 -6.25 -5.49 5.11
N ALA A 254 -5.19 -5.10 4.40
CA ALA A 254 -3.84 -4.97 4.96
C ALA A 254 -3.73 -3.91 6.07
N ALA A 255 -4.74 -3.03 6.23
CA ALA A 255 -4.85 -2.06 7.31
C ALA A 255 -4.64 -2.71 8.69
N VAL A 256 -5.09 -3.94 8.90
CA VAL A 256 -4.90 -4.65 10.19
C VAL A 256 -3.43 -4.93 10.50
N ALA A 257 -2.57 -5.02 9.50
CA ALA A 257 -1.12 -5.19 9.68
C ALA A 257 -0.37 -3.86 9.89
N THR A 258 -1.00 -2.71 9.58
CA THR A 258 -0.38 -1.38 9.77
C THR A 258 -0.19 -1.00 11.24
N GLY A 259 -0.78 -1.79 12.16
CA GLY A 259 -0.56 -1.71 13.59
C GLY A 259 0.88 -1.94 14.03
N HIS A 260 1.69 -2.65 13.23
CA HIS A 260 3.06 -2.97 13.62
C HIS A 260 3.97 -1.72 13.59
N PRO A 261 4.70 -1.39 14.67
CA PRO A 261 5.52 -0.18 14.75
C PRO A 261 6.51 0.01 13.59
N PHE A 262 7.11 -1.08 13.10
CA PHE A 262 8.03 -1.01 11.96
C PHE A 262 7.34 -0.76 10.63
N VAL A 263 6.08 -1.17 10.46
CA VAL A 263 5.32 -0.85 9.24
C VAL A 263 5.13 0.66 9.14
N ILE A 264 4.73 1.28 10.26
CA ILE A 264 4.58 2.73 10.35
C ILE A 264 5.94 3.43 10.18
N SER A 265 6.98 2.95 10.85
CA SER A 265 8.32 3.56 10.81
C SER A 265 8.92 3.54 9.41
N ILE A 266 8.86 2.39 8.71
CA ILE A 266 9.32 2.26 7.31
C ILE A 266 8.47 3.16 6.40
N GLY A 267 7.15 3.15 6.55
CA GLY A 267 6.27 4.00 5.75
C GLY A 267 6.58 5.49 5.89
N LEU A 268 6.90 5.95 7.10
CA LEU A 268 7.30 7.34 7.35
C LEU A 268 8.70 7.66 6.81
N LEU A 269 9.67 6.77 7.01
CA LEU A 269 11.03 6.92 6.47
C LEU A 269 11.07 6.82 4.94
N ALA A 270 10.07 6.20 4.31
CA ALA A 270 9.94 6.14 2.87
C ALA A 270 9.54 7.46 2.23
N ILE A 271 8.96 8.41 2.98
CA ILE A 271 8.58 9.75 2.47
C ILE A 271 9.77 10.47 1.84
N PRO A 272 10.91 10.68 2.53
CA PRO A 272 12.06 11.32 1.90
C PRO A 272 12.64 10.46 0.76
N ILE A 273 12.57 9.13 0.86
CA ILE A 273 13.06 8.21 -0.19
C ILE A 273 12.28 8.43 -1.49
N ILE A 274 10.95 8.35 -1.45
CA ILE A 274 10.11 8.48 -2.65
C ILE A 274 10.17 9.91 -3.23
N LEU A 275 10.33 10.95 -2.39
CA LEU A 275 10.50 12.31 -2.87
C LEU A 275 11.85 12.50 -3.58
N ILE A 276 12.93 11.89 -3.07
CA ILE A 276 14.24 11.89 -3.74
C ILE A 276 14.15 11.11 -5.06
N GLU A 277 13.55 9.93 -5.05
CA GLU A 277 13.37 9.10 -6.26
C GLU A 277 12.50 9.80 -7.31
N ALA A 278 11.48 10.55 -6.89
CA ALA A 278 10.63 11.32 -7.80
C ALA A 278 11.42 12.36 -8.62
N VAL A 279 12.55 12.84 -8.11
CA VAL A 279 13.46 13.76 -8.81
C VAL A 279 14.50 13.03 -9.64
N ILE A 280 15.09 11.98 -9.06
CA ILE A 280 16.25 11.31 -9.65
C ILE A 280 15.84 10.41 -10.81
N LEU A 281 14.66 9.80 -10.76
CA LEU A 281 14.17 8.91 -11.82
C LEU A 281 13.80 9.75 -13.06
N PRO A 282 14.54 9.60 -14.19
CA PRO A 282 14.42 10.54 -15.31
C PRO A 282 13.11 10.43 -16.09
N TRP A 283 12.40 9.30 -15.96
CA TRP A 283 11.08 9.08 -16.55
C TRP A 283 9.93 9.43 -15.62
N ASN A 284 10.21 9.78 -14.36
CA ASN A 284 9.15 10.10 -13.43
C ASN A 284 8.51 11.44 -13.79
N THR A 285 7.19 11.44 -13.87
CA THR A 285 6.39 12.66 -14.07
C THR A 285 5.50 12.94 -12.86
N VAL A 286 5.48 12.04 -11.87
CA VAL A 286 4.55 12.06 -10.75
C VAL A 286 5.15 12.77 -9.57
N LEU A 287 4.40 13.74 -9.04
CA LEU A 287 4.65 14.41 -7.79
C LEU A 287 3.91 13.67 -6.65
N PRO A 288 4.61 12.93 -5.77
CA PRO A 288 4.00 12.25 -4.62
C PRO A 288 3.46 13.26 -3.62
N LEU A 289 2.19 13.12 -3.22
CA LEU A 289 1.57 14.06 -2.27
C LEU A 289 0.56 13.35 -1.37
N ALA A 290 -0.64 13.08 -1.88
CA ALA A 290 -1.75 12.63 -1.07
C ALA A 290 -1.55 11.19 -0.54
N ASP A 291 -0.92 10.31 -1.31
CA ASP A 291 -0.66 8.92 -0.94
C ASP A 291 0.58 8.72 -0.06
N LEU A 292 1.32 9.78 0.27
CA LEU A 292 2.46 9.68 1.20
C LEU A 292 2.03 9.19 2.58
N ALA A 293 0.79 9.48 2.99
CA ALA A 293 0.21 8.95 4.22
C ALA A 293 -0.19 7.47 4.10
N ALA A 294 -0.26 6.90 2.90
CA ALA A 294 -0.59 5.50 2.65
C ALA A 294 0.64 4.60 2.52
N LEU A 295 1.87 5.14 2.54
CA LEU A 295 3.11 4.36 2.48
C LEU A 295 3.22 3.24 3.54
N PRO A 296 2.63 3.33 4.74
CA PRO A 296 2.58 2.18 5.65
C PRO A 296 1.93 0.93 5.04
N PHE A 297 0.95 1.05 4.14
CA PHE A 297 0.38 -0.09 3.44
C PHE A 297 1.42 -0.81 2.57
N TRP A 298 2.35 -0.07 1.98
CA TRP A 298 3.43 -0.62 1.16
C TRP A 298 4.58 -1.18 2.00
N ALA A 299 4.71 -0.71 3.24
CA ALA A 299 5.67 -1.24 4.19
C ALA A 299 5.26 -2.61 4.75
N VAL A 300 3.96 -2.96 4.75
CA VAL A 300 3.46 -4.29 5.19
C VAL A 300 4.23 -5.46 4.55
N PRO A 301 4.27 -5.60 3.20
CA PRO A 301 5.00 -6.69 2.56
C PRO A 301 6.49 -6.64 2.86
N CYS A 302 7.08 -5.44 3.02
CA CYS A 302 8.51 -5.28 3.31
C CYS A 302 8.87 -5.77 4.72
N VAL A 303 8.03 -5.46 5.71
CA VAL A 303 8.19 -5.97 7.09
C VAL A 303 8.00 -7.49 7.13
N LEU A 304 7.07 -8.01 6.32
CA LEU A 304 6.79 -9.42 6.26
C LEU A 304 7.96 -10.23 5.68
N SER A 305 8.44 -9.86 4.48
CA SER A 305 9.57 -10.54 3.83
C SER A 305 10.86 -10.43 4.63
N SER A 306 11.13 -9.26 5.21
CA SER A 306 12.33 -9.03 6.01
C SER A 306 12.24 -9.59 7.44
N LYS A 307 11.15 -10.26 7.80
CA LYS A 307 10.87 -10.81 9.14
C LYS A 307 11.08 -9.79 10.26
N GLY A 308 10.57 -8.57 10.06
CA GLY A 308 10.71 -7.49 11.02
C GLY A 308 12.08 -6.83 11.07
N ASN A 309 12.92 -6.96 10.04
CA ASN A 309 14.21 -6.28 9.97
C ASN A 309 14.09 -4.91 9.28
N LEU A 310 14.19 -3.83 10.08
CA LEU A 310 14.03 -2.45 9.63
C LEU A 310 14.98 -2.09 8.46
N PHE A 311 16.25 -2.52 8.53
CA PHE A 311 17.25 -2.17 7.50
C PHE A 311 16.88 -2.75 6.14
N ARG A 312 16.50 -4.02 6.10
CA ARG A 312 16.15 -4.71 4.86
C ARG A 312 14.81 -4.25 4.32
N GLY A 313 13.84 -4.05 5.21
CA GLY A 313 12.55 -3.47 4.86
C GLY A 313 12.68 -2.08 4.23
N LEU A 314 13.64 -1.24 4.64
CA LEU A 314 13.90 0.06 3.99
C LEU A 314 14.47 -0.09 2.57
N ILE A 315 15.33 -1.09 2.33
CA ILE A 315 15.86 -1.36 0.98
C ILE A 315 14.73 -1.84 0.06
N GLU A 316 13.91 -2.77 0.53
CA GLU A 316 12.74 -3.27 -0.19
C GLU A 316 11.75 -2.14 -0.49
N MET A 317 11.53 -1.26 0.49
CA MET A 317 10.64 -0.11 0.34
C MET A 317 11.16 0.90 -0.69
N ALA A 318 12.48 1.15 -0.76
CA ALA A 318 13.06 1.99 -1.81
C ALA A 318 12.81 1.40 -3.21
N VAL A 319 13.01 0.09 -3.39
CA VAL A 319 12.70 -0.58 -4.66
C VAL A 319 11.21 -0.46 -5.00
N LEU A 320 10.33 -0.64 -4.01
CA LEU A 320 8.90 -0.50 -4.18
C LEU A 320 8.51 0.92 -4.60
N CYS A 321 9.06 1.96 -3.96
CA CYS A 321 8.84 3.36 -4.33
C CYS A 321 9.21 3.62 -5.80
N ALA A 322 10.37 3.14 -6.26
CA ALA A 322 10.81 3.32 -7.64
C ALA A 322 9.89 2.61 -8.65
N ILE A 323 9.44 1.40 -8.33
CA ILE A 323 8.43 0.68 -9.12
C ILE A 323 7.13 1.48 -9.16
N ALA A 324 6.66 1.95 -8.00
CA ALA A 324 5.40 2.65 -7.89
C ALA A 324 5.39 3.97 -8.67
N LEU A 325 6.45 4.78 -8.58
CA LEU A 325 6.62 6.01 -9.36
C LEU A 325 6.61 5.74 -10.86
N THR A 326 7.28 4.67 -11.30
CA THR A 326 7.37 4.29 -12.71
C THR A 326 6.00 3.99 -13.29
N PHE A 327 5.24 3.10 -12.66
CA PHE A 327 3.91 2.73 -13.15
C PHE A 327 2.87 3.84 -12.93
N SER A 328 3.02 4.66 -11.88
CA SER A 328 2.15 5.83 -11.67
C SER A 328 2.37 6.92 -12.71
N SER A 329 3.60 7.10 -13.19
CA SER A 329 3.93 8.01 -14.30
C SER A 329 3.29 7.54 -15.60
N TYR A 330 3.38 6.25 -15.90
CA TYR A 330 2.69 5.66 -17.04
C TYR A 330 1.17 5.81 -16.93
N GLY A 331 0.63 5.53 -15.73
CA GLY A 331 -0.80 5.54 -15.45
C GLY A 331 -1.46 6.91 -15.43
N ALA A 332 -0.69 8.00 -15.30
CA ALA A 332 -1.23 9.36 -15.15
C ALA A 332 -2.23 9.74 -16.27
N SER A 333 -1.93 9.42 -17.52
CA SER A 333 -2.82 9.71 -18.65
C SER A 333 -4.17 8.97 -18.57
N ILE A 334 -4.14 7.73 -18.07
CA ILE A 334 -5.31 6.85 -17.96
C ILE A 334 -6.17 7.29 -16.78
N VAL A 335 -5.53 7.55 -15.63
CA VAL A 335 -6.21 8.05 -14.43
C VAL A 335 -6.90 9.39 -14.75
N THR A 336 -6.21 10.31 -15.43
CA THR A 336 -6.79 11.61 -15.85
C THR A 336 -8.02 11.42 -16.73
N SER A 337 -7.98 10.46 -17.66
CA SER A 337 -9.09 10.17 -18.56
C SER A 337 -10.30 9.56 -17.83
N LEU A 338 -10.05 8.64 -16.90
CA LEU A 338 -11.10 8.06 -16.06
C LEU A 338 -11.72 9.09 -15.10
N ALA A 339 -10.89 9.93 -14.49
CA ALA A 339 -11.34 11.01 -13.62
C ALA A 339 -12.25 12.00 -14.35
N SER A 340 -11.93 12.33 -15.61
CA SER A 340 -12.77 13.19 -16.45
C SER A 340 -14.16 12.58 -16.68
N GLN A 341 -14.26 11.26 -16.85
CA GLN A 341 -15.56 10.56 -16.97
C GLN A 341 -16.34 10.52 -15.67
N ALA A 342 -15.64 10.52 -14.54
CA ALA A 342 -16.22 10.59 -13.20
C ALA A 342 -16.53 12.03 -12.74
N ASN A 343 -16.45 13.03 -13.64
CA ASN A 343 -16.61 14.46 -13.34
C ASN A 343 -15.63 15.01 -12.28
N LEU A 344 -14.45 14.41 -12.16
CA LEU A 344 -13.36 14.95 -11.34
C LEU A 344 -12.49 15.86 -12.21
N THR A 345 -12.37 17.11 -11.77
CA THR A 345 -11.54 18.12 -12.44
C THR A 345 -10.07 17.96 -12.07
N VAL A 346 -9.19 18.09 -13.05
CA VAL A 346 -7.74 18.24 -12.83
C VAL A 346 -7.49 19.53 -12.04
N PRO A 347 -6.76 19.49 -10.90
CA PRO A 347 -6.43 20.68 -10.13
C PRO A 347 -5.68 21.74 -10.95
N GLU A 348 -5.91 23.03 -10.65
CA GLU A 348 -5.18 24.12 -11.31
C GLU A 348 -3.66 23.96 -11.15
N GLY A 349 -2.91 24.10 -12.25
CA GLY A 349 -1.46 23.95 -12.27
C GLY A 349 -0.95 22.53 -12.55
N ALA A 350 -1.80 21.51 -12.52
CA ALA A 350 -1.45 20.15 -12.95
C ALA A 350 -1.74 19.93 -14.43
N ALA A 351 -0.85 19.25 -15.15
CA ALA A 351 -1.15 18.79 -16.52
C ALA A 351 -1.95 17.48 -16.50
N GLN A 352 -1.69 16.63 -15.51
CA GLN A 352 -2.33 15.33 -15.32
C GLN A 352 -2.55 15.04 -13.84
N ILE A 353 -3.45 14.12 -13.55
CA ILE A 353 -3.62 13.53 -12.22
C ILE A 353 -3.30 12.04 -12.27
N THR A 354 -2.73 11.55 -11.18
CA THR A 354 -2.47 10.14 -10.95
C THR A 354 -2.74 9.80 -9.50
N ASN A 355 -2.49 8.56 -9.13
CA ASN A 355 -2.66 8.06 -7.80
C ASN A 355 -1.61 6.98 -7.56
N LEU A 356 -0.82 7.10 -6.50
CA LEU A 356 0.25 6.15 -6.23
C LEU A 356 -0.31 4.79 -5.82
N ALA A 357 -1.42 4.74 -5.09
CA ALA A 357 -2.05 3.50 -4.66
C ALA A 357 -2.52 2.62 -5.81
N ILE A 358 -2.88 3.18 -6.95
CA ILE A 358 -3.30 2.44 -8.17
C ILE A 358 -2.15 2.32 -9.15
N GLY A 359 -1.50 3.46 -9.43
CA GLY A 359 -0.37 3.55 -10.32
C GLY A 359 0.73 2.59 -9.89
N GLY A 360 0.97 2.42 -8.60
CA GLY A 360 1.95 1.49 -8.05
C GLY A 360 1.58 0.01 -8.06
N GLN A 361 0.35 -0.36 -8.46
CA GLN A 361 -0.07 -1.75 -8.56
C GLN A 361 0.43 -2.38 -9.86
N TRP A 362 1.74 -2.58 -9.97
CA TRP A 362 2.40 -3.15 -11.14
C TRP A 362 1.69 -4.39 -11.71
N ILE A 363 1.09 -5.24 -10.86
CA ILE A 363 0.38 -6.46 -11.28
C ILE A 363 -0.88 -6.15 -12.11
N THR A 364 -1.58 -5.05 -11.83
CA THR A 364 -2.81 -4.69 -12.57
C THR A 364 -2.50 -4.17 -13.97
N TRP A 365 -1.27 -3.68 -14.19
CA TRP A 365 -0.80 -3.20 -15.48
C TRP A 365 -0.57 -4.33 -16.50
N ILE A 366 -0.20 -5.54 -16.05
CA ILE A 366 0.06 -6.68 -16.95
C ILE A 366 -1.17 -7.02 -17.82
N PRO A 367 -2.36 -7.34 -17.26
CA PRO A 367 -3.52 -7.61 -18.08
C PRO A 367 -4.03 -6.38 -18.83
N PHE A 368 -3.82 -5.18 -18.29
CA PHE A 368 -4.13 -3.94 -18.99
C PHE A 368 -3.32 -3.80 -20.29
N PHE A 369 -2.01 -4.05 -20.25
CA PHE A 369 -1.15 -4.01 -21.45
C PHE A 369 -1.55 -5.06 -22.48
N LEU A 370 -1.85 -6.28 -22.03
CA LEU A 370 -2.34 -7.34 -22.91
C LEU A 370 -3.64 -6.95 -23.60
N ALA A 371 -4.61 -6.42 -22.84
CA ALA A 371 -5.87 -5.94 -23.42
C ALA A 371 -5.63 -4.81 -24.43
N LYS A 372 -4.79 -3.83 -24.09
CA LYS A 372 -4.43 -2.71 -24.96
C LYS A 372 -3.81 -3.18 -26.28
N MET A 373 -2.94 -4.18 -26.26
CA MET A 373 -2.32 -4.75 -27.47
C MET A 373 -3.28 -5.51 -28.37
N VAL A 374 -4.34 -6.08 -27.82
CA VAL A 374 -5.31 -6.88 -28.57
C VAL A 374 -6.46 -6.02 -29.11
N CYS A 375 -6.82 -4.96 -28.39
CA CYS A 375 -7.94 -4.08 -28.74
C CYS A 375 -7.57 -2.94 -29.72
N LEU A 376 -6.28 -2.58 -29.81
CA LEU A 376 -5.73 -1.54 -30.70
C LEU A 376 -4.90 -2.21 -31.79
#